data_AF-A0A7S2DUM5-F1
#
_entry.id   AF-A0A7S2DUM5-F1
#
_cell.length_a   1.000
_cell.length_b   1.000
_cell.length_c   1.000
_cell.angle_alpha   90.00
_cell.angle_beta   90.00
_cell.angle_gamma   90.00
#
_symmetry.space_group_name_H-M   'P 1'
#
loop_
_entity.id
_entity.type
_entity.pdbx_description
1 polymer ?
#
loop_
_entity_poly.entity_id
_entity_poly.type
_entity_poly.pdbx_seq_one_letter_code
_entity_poly.pdbx_strand_id
1 'polypeptide(L)'
;GALSDPASATQHWGQLAVVAESVCRTFAMLNQLGQIVIVTNAEEGWVQQSTVLFMPGLLSWLWGVQVVSARAHFEKQLPNEPVEWKRLAFESIIGSFRKRLPEEKQVNVVSVGDLEVEQ
;
A
#
# COMPACT_ATOMS: atom_id res chain seq x y z
N GLY A 1 -29.28 6.81 3.93
CA GLY A 1 -28.03 6.03 4.08
C GLY A 1 -27.00 6.93 4.74
N ALA A 2 -26.11 6.41 5.59
CA ALA A 2 -25.31 7.11 6.61
C ALA A 2 -24.54 8.41 6.23
N LEU A 3 -24.59 8.83 4.96
CA LEU A 3 -24.11 10.10 4.43
C LEU A 3 -25.14 11.25 4.45
N SER A 4 -26.38 11.00 4.90
CA SER A 4 -27.45 12.02 4.94
C SER A 4 -27.49 12.84 6.24
N ASP A 5 -26.61 12.55 7.21
CA ASP A 5 -26.48 13.31 8.45
C ASP A 5 -25.13 14.05 8.49
N PRO A 6 -25.12 15.40 8.51
CA PRO A 6 -23.90 16.21 8.56
C PRO A 6 -22.99 15.90 9.77
N ALA A 7 -23.57 15.50 10.90
CA ALA A 7 -22.79 15.18 12.11
C ALA A 7 -22.03 13.87 11.93
N SER A 8 -22.69 12.84 11.38
CA SER A 8 -22.09 11.55 11.00
C SER A 8 -20.96 11.73 9.98
N ALA A 9 -21.19 12.52 8.93
CA ALA A 9 -20.16 12.82 7.95
C ALA A 9 -18.94 13.48 8.60
N THR A 10 -19.15 14.50 9.43
CA THR A 10 -18.07 15.22 10.14
C THR A 10 -17.26 14.29 11.05
N GLN A 11 -17.92 13.37 11.76
CA GLN A 11 -17.27 12.38 12.60
C GLN A 11 -16.39 11.41 11.78
N HIS A 12 -16.90 10.88 10.66
CA HIS A 12 -16.13 9.99 9.79
C HIS A 12 -14.90 10.68 9.20
N TRP A 13 -15.03 11.95 8.77
CA TRP A 13 -13.90 12.74 8.31
C TRP A 13 -12.85 12.99 9.40
N GLY A 14 -13.29 13.21 10.64
CA GLY A 14 -12.40 13.31 11.80
C GLY A 14 -11.60 12.04 12.05
N GLN A 15 -12.23 10.86 11.92
CA GLN A 15 -11.55 9.57 12.05
C GLN A 15 -10.52 9.35 10.95
N LEU A 16 -10.84 9.69 9.69
CA LEU A 16 -9.89 9.60 8.57
C LEU A 16 -8.67 10.52 8.78
N ALA A 17 -8.85 11.69 9.37
CA ALA A 17 -7.73 12.59 9.69
C ALA A 17 -6.79 11.97 10.73
N VAL A 18 -7.33 11.32 11.78
CA VAL A 18 -6.52 10.62 12.80
C VAL A 18 -5.75 9.45 12.20
N VAL A 19 -6.38 8.69 11.29
CA VAL A 19 -5.70 7.61 10.55
C VAL A 19 -4.60 8.18 9.68
N ALA A 20 -4.85 9.25 8.93
CA ALA A 20 -3.84 9.89 8.09
C ALA A 20 -2.64 10.37 8.91
N GLU A 21 -2.84 10.96 10.08
CA GLU A 21 -1.75 11.36 10.96
C GLU A 21 -0.92 10.14 11.44
N SER A 22 -1.59 9.04 11.77
CA SER A 22 -0.92 7.81 12.18
C SER A 22 -0.09 7.21 11.04
N VAL A 23 -0.61 7.25 9.81
CA VAL A 23 0.12 6.83 8.60
C VAL A 23 1.34 7.73 8.35
N CYS A 24 1.21 9.06 8.45
CA CYS A 24 2.34 9.98 8.33
C CYS A 24 3.47 9.64 9.30
N ARG A 25 3.14 9.43 10.59
CA ARG A 25 4.14 9.08 11.61
C ARG A 25 4.81 7.74 11.31
N THR A 26 4.03 6.76 10.86
CA THR A 26 4.52 5.44 10.48
C THR A 26 5.47 5.53 9.29
N PHE A 27 5.10 6.26 8.24
CA PHE A 27 5.95 6.45 7.06
C PHE A 27 7.24 7.20 7.40
N ALA A 28 7.18 8.23 8.24
CA ALA A 28 8.35 8.95 8.71
C ALA A 28 9.36 8.05 9.45
N MET A 29 8.88 7.07 10.22
CA MET A 29 9.71 6.08 10.88
C MET A 29 10.26 5.05 9.89
N LEU A 30 9.40 4.46 9.05
CA LEU A 30 9.80 3.42 8.09
C LEU A 30 10.81 3.93 7.06
N ASN A 31 10.67 5.20 6.62
CA ASN A 31 11.58 5.81 5.66
C ASN A 31 13.02 5.97 6.19
N GLN A 32 13.23 5.90 7.51
CA GLN A 32 14.56 5.87 8.13
C GLN A 32 15.16 4.44 8.16
N LEU A 33 14.32 3.41 8.02
CA LEU A 33 14.71 2.01 8.13
C LEU A 33 14.94 1.36 6.75
N GLY A 34 14.22 1.80 5.72
CA GLY A 34 14.36 1.25 4.39
C GLY A 34 13.33 1.76 3.39
N GLN A 35 13.28 1.11 2.22
CA GLN A 35 12.35 1.45 1.16
C GLN A 35 10.95 0.94 1.49
N ILE A 36 9.95 1.82 1.41
CA ILE A 36 8.53 1.49 1.56
C ILE A 36 7.94 1.15 0.19
N VAL A 37 7.16 0.07 0.11
CA VAL A 37 6.43 -0.33 -1.10
C VAL A 37 5.00 -0.69 -0.70
N ILE A 38 4.00 -0.15 -1.42
CA ILE A 38 2.59 -0.51 -1.28
C ILE A 38 2.26 -1.52 -2.37
N VAL A 39 1.73 -2.68 -1.99
CA VAL A 39 1.25 -3.71 -2.93
C VAL A 39 -0.25 -3.87 -2.78
N THR A 40 -1.00 -3.69 -3.87
CA THR A 40 -2.47 -3.75 -3.86
C THR A 40 -3.03 -4.59 -5.01
N ASN A 41 -4.20 -5.20 -4.78
CA ASN A 41 -5.00 -5.83 -5.84
C ASN A 41 -5.98 -4.87 -6.52
N ALA A 42 -6.01 -3.60 -6.10
CA ALA A 42 -6.76 -2.58 -6.81
C ALA A 42 -6.10 -2.27 -8.17
N GLU A 43 -6.86 -1.60 -9.04
CA GLU A 43 -6.35 -1.12 -10.33
C GLU A 43 -5.23 -0.08 -10.15
N GLU A 44 -4.41 0.07 -11.20
CA GLU A 44 -3.35 1.08 -11.24
C GLU A 44 -3.92 2.48 -10.98
N GLY A 45 -3.25 3.27 -10.11
CA GLY A 45 -3.69 4.61 -9.74
C GLY A 45 -4.76 4.69 -8.64
N TRP A 46 -5.39 3.58 -8.26
CA TRP A 46 -6.48 3.59 -7.26
C TRP A 46 -6.03 4.10 -5.88
N VAL A 47 -4.80 3.79 -5.46
CA VAL A 47 -4.25 4.25 -4.16
C VAL A 47 -4.11 5.78 -4.16
N GLN A 48 -3.60 6.35 -5.24
CA GLN A 48 -3.41 7.79 -5.37
C GLN A 48 -4.77 8.49 -5.43
N GLN A 49 -5.69 8.00 -6.25
CA GLN A 49 -7.03 8.57 -6.40
C GLN A 49 -7.83 8.51 -5.09
N SER A 50 -7.81 7.37 -4.39
CA SER A 50 -8.46 7.25 -3.08
C SER A 50 -7.83 8.16 -2.05
N THR A 51 -6.51 8.34 -2.08
CA THR A 51 -5.82 9.29 -1.19
C THR A 51 -6.24 10.73 -1.46
N VAL A 52 -6.36 11.16 -2.73
CA VAL A 52 -6.88 12.51 -3.07
C VAL A 52 -8.27 12.73 -2.47
N LEU A 53 -9.13 11.72 -2.53
CA LEU A 53 -10.53 11.82 -2.09
C LEU A 53 -10.68 11.78 -0.57
N PHE A 54 -9.93 10.91 0.11
CA PHE A 54 -10.21 10.57 1.51
C PHE A 54 -9.13 11.05 2.49
N MET A 55 -7.87 11.14 2.06
CA MET A 55 -6.73 11.47 2.93
C MET A 55 -5.70 12.35 2.20
N PRO A 56 -6.09 13.54 1.68
CA PRO A 56 -5.22 14.35 0.81
C PRO A 56 -3.91 14.79 1.47
N GLY A 57 -3.86 14.85 2.81
CA GLY A 57 -2.63 15.12 3.57
C GLY A 57 -1.52 14.06 3.39
N LEU A 58 -1.84 12.87 2.87
CA LEU A 58 -0.88 11.80 2.56
C LEU A 58 -0.28 11.88 1.16
N LEU A 59 -0.77 12.76 0.28
CA LEU A 59 -0.33 12.78 -1.12
C LEU A 59 1.16 13.04 -1.29
N SER A 60 1.72 13.99 -0.52
CA SER A 60 3.15 14.29 -0.56
C SER A 60 4.01 13.10 -0.11
N TRP A 61 3.49 12.28 0.80
CA TRP A 61 4.17 11.08 1.26
C TRP A 61 4.15 9.97 0.20
N LEU A 62 3.06 9.84 -0.55
CA LEU A 62 2.95 8.83 -1.61
C LEU A 62 3.90 9.07 -2.79
N TRP A 63 4.33 10.30 -3.06
CA TRP A 63 5.28 10.58 -4.15
C TRP A 63 6.62 9.85 -4.00
N GLY A 64 7.06 9.56 -2.78
CA GLY A 64 8.29 8.81 -2.52
C GLY A 64 8.09 7.29 -2.36
N VAL A 65 6.84 6.82 -2.37
CA VAL A 65 6.50 5.42 -2.11
C VAL A 65 6.18 4.73 -3.42
N GLN A 66 6.85 3.60 -3.67
CA GLN A 66 6.53 2.76 -4.81
C GLN A 66 5.17 2.10 -4.55
N VAL A 67 4.19 2.36 -5.42
CA VAL A 67 2.89 1.68 -5.41
C VAL A 67 2.87 0.67 -6.55
N VAL A 68 2.48 -0.56 -6.25
CA VAL A 68 2.41 -1.68 -7.20
C VAL A 68 0.99 -2.24 -7.22
N SER A 69 0.32 -2.15 -8.36
CA SER A 69 -0.92 -2.90 -8.62
C SER A 69 -0.58 -4.32 -9.08
N ALA A 70 -0.70 -5.28 -8.16
CA ALA A 70 -0.55 -6.69 -8.47
C ALA A 70 -1.55 -7.15 -9.55
N ARG A 71 -2.80 -6.65 -9.47
CA ARG A 71 -3.84 -6.91 -10.46
C ARG A 71 -3.43 -6.47 -11.87
N ALA A 72 -2.96 -5.22 -12.01
CA ALA A 72 -2.56 -4.70 -13.32
C ALA A 72 -1.42 -5.51 -13.96
N HIS A 73 -0.54 -6.11 -13.15
CA HIS A 73 0.58 -6.91 -13.63
C HIS A 73 0.24 -8.36 -13.99
N PHE A 74 -0.71 -8.98 -13.28
CA PHE A 74 -0.89 -10.44 -13.33
C PHE A 74 -2.30 -10.93 -13.68
N GLU A 75 -3.33 -10.07 -13.65
CA GLU A 75 -4.72 -10.48 -13.94
C GLU A 75 -4.88 -11.06 -15.35
N LYS A 76 -4.15 -10.53 -16.33
CA LYS A 76 -4.24 -11.01 -17.72
C LYS A 76 -3.77 -12.46 -17.86
N GLN A 77 -2.76 -12.86 -17.11
CA GLN A 77 -2.18 -14.21 -17.16
C GLN A 77 -2.89 -15.17 -16.20
N LEU A 78 -3.39 -14.66 -15.07
CA LEU A 78 -4.00 -15.43 -13.99
C LEU A 78 -5.37 -14.83 -13.62
N PRO A 79 -6.38 -14.93 -14.48
CA PRO A 79 -7.68 -14.32 -14.21
C PRO A 79 -8.32 -14.92 -12.94
N ASN A 80 -8.92 -14.07 -12.11
CA ASN A 80 -9.58 -14.43 -10.85
C ASN A 80 -8.67 -15.03 -9.75
N GLU A 81 -7.36 -14.79 -9.79
CA GLU A 81 -6.39 -15.32 -8.82
C GLU A 81 -5.69 -14.19 -8.01
N PRO A 82 -6.43 -13.40 -7.20
CA PRO A 82 -5.88 -12.22 -6.52
C PRO A 82 -4.79 -12.51 -5.49
N VAL A 83 -4.76 -13.72 -4.92
CA VAL A 83 -3.69 -14.15 -4.01
C VAL A 83 -2.40 -14.36 -4.80
N GLU A 84 -2.47 -15.04 -5.94
CA GLU A 84 -1.31 -15.27 -6.80
C GLU A 84 -0.76 -13.97 -7.41
N TRP A 85 -1.63 -13.00 -7.73
CA TRP A 85 -1.17 -11.67 -8.16
C TRP A 85 -0.25 -11.04 -7.13
N LYS A 86 -0.68 -11.02 -5.85
CA LYS A 86 0.15 -10.47 -4.77
C LYS A 86 1.42 -11.28 -4.58
N ARG A 87 1.34 -12.62 -4.57
CA ARG A 87 2.51 -13.49 -4.42
C ARG A 87 3.57 -13.18 -5.48
N LEU A 88 3.18 -13.11 -6.75
CA LEU A 88 4.09 -12.79 -7.86
C LEU A 88 4.61 -11.35 -7.79
N ALA A 89 3.79 -10.39 -7.34
CA ALA A 89 4.24 -9.03 -7.12
C ALA A 89 5.33 -8.97 -6.03
N PHE A 90 5.13 -9.64 -4.90
CA PHE A 90 6.15 -9.75 -3.84
C PHE A 90 7.43 -10.41 -4.33
N GLU A 91 7.34 -11.51 -5.09
CA GLU A 91 8.52 -12.17 -5.66
C GLU A 91 9.31 -11.25 -6.59
N SER A 92 8.61 -10.51 -7.46
CA SER A 92 9.24 -9.53 -8.36
C SER A 92 9.95 -8.41 -7.57
N ILE A 93 9.27 -7.85 -6.58
CA ILE A 93 9.79 -6.78 -5.73
C ILE A 93 11.01 -7.26 -4.95
N ILE A 94 10.92 -8.35 -4.21
CA ILE A 94 12.01 -8.91 -3.40
C ILE A 94 13.18 -9.31 -4.30
N GLY A 95 12.91 -9.93 -5.44
CA GLY A 95 13.92 -10.25 -6.45
C GLY A 95 14.68 -9.01 -6.93
N SER A 96 13.99 -7.89 -7.16
CA SER A 96 14.61 -6.62 -7.54
C SER A 96 15.49 -6.02 -6.43
N PHE A 97 15.10 -6.17 -5.15
CA PHE A 97 15.94 -5.76 -4.02
C PHE A 97 17.19 -6.62 -3.90
N ARG A 98 17.06 -7.95 -4.00
CA ARG A 98 18.20 -8.88 -3.92
C ARG A 98 19.23 -8.61 -5.00
N LYS A 99 18.79 -8.37 -6.24
CA LYS A 99 19.70 -8.04 -7.37
C LYS A 99 20.50 -6.75 -7.19
N ARG A 100 20.06 -5.85 -6.31
CA ARG A 100 20.76 -4.59 -6.00
C ARG A 100 21.78 -4.73 -4.87
N LEU A 101 21.83 -5.87 -4.20
CA LEU A 101 22.74 -6.12 -3.08
C LEU A 101 23.88 -7.07 -3.49
N PRO A 102 25.05 -6.99 -2.84
CA PRO A 102 26.08 -8.02 -2.96
C PRO A 102 25.53 -9.39 -2.54
N GLU A 103 26.06 -10.45 -3.13
CA GLU A 103 25.58 -11.83 -2.93
C GLU A 103 25.58 -12.29 -1.46
N GLU A 104 26.48 -11.70 -0.66
CA GLU A 104 26.64 -12.02 0.77
C GLU A 104 25.66 -11.29 1.70
N LYS A 105 24.88 -10.33 1.17
CA LYS A 105 23.91 -9.55 1.96
C LYS A 105 22.50 -10.11 1.84
N GLN A 106 21.83 -10.22 2.98
CA GLN A 106 20.43 -10.61 3.06
C GLN A 106 19.49 -9.41 2.97
N VAL A 107 18.28 -9.64 2.46
CA VAL A 107 17.16 -8.69 2.47
C VAL A 107 16.24 -9.04 3.63
N ASN A 108 16.00 -8.08 4.51
CA ASN A 108 14.95 -8.17 5.51
C ASN A 108 13.67 -7.55 4.95
N VAL A 109 12.54 -8.24 5.08
CA VAL A 109 11.23 -7.78 4.61
C VAL A 109 10.26 -7.83 5.76
N VAL A 110 9.50 -6.75 5.95
CA VAL A 110 8.34 -6.70 6.85
C VAL A 110 7.12 -6.37 6.00
N SER A 111 6.14 -7.26 6.00
CA SER A 111 4.84 -7.06 5.36
C SER A 111 3.79 -6.74 6.42
N VAL A 112 2.88 -5.83 6.12
CA VAL A 112 1.74 -5.49 6.97
C VAL A 112 0.50 -5.44 6.07
N GLY A 113 -0.51 -6.26 6.39
CA GLY A 113 -1.74 -6.39 5.63
C GLY A 113 -2.90 -6.86 6.50
N ASP A 114 -4.11 -6.76 5.95
CA ASP A 114 -5.39 -7.06 6.60
C ASP A 114 -6.02 -8.38 6.13
N LEU A 115 -5.36 -9.11 5.22
CA LEU A 115 -5.84 -10.42 4.77
C LEU A 115 -5.65 -11.47 5.87
N GLU A 116 -6.74 -12.10 6.31
CA GLU A 116 -6.74 -13.21 7.29
C GLU A 116 -5.99 -14.47 6.83
N VAL A 117 -5.53 -14.52 5.58
CA VAL A 117 -4.79 -15.65 5.00
C VAL A 117 -3.41 -15.19 4.55
N GLU A 118 -2.55 -14.91 5.52
CA GLU A 118 -1.09 -14.96 5.40
C GLU A 118 -0.56 -15.78 6.58
N GLN A 119 -0.61 -17.12 6.47
CA GLN A 119 0.16 -18.07 7.29
C GLN A 119 1.10 -18.86 6.39
#